data_AF-A0A5J9VCY8-F1
#
_entry.id   AF-A0A5J9VCY8-F1
#
_cell.length_a   1.000
_cell.length_b   1.000
_cell.length_c   1.000
_cell.angle_alpha   90.00
_cell.angle_beta   90.00
_cell.angle_gamma   90.00
#
_symmetry.space_group_name_H-M   'P 1'
#
loop_
_entity.id
_entity.type
_entity.pdbx_description
1 polymer ?
#
loop_
_entity_poly.entity_id
_entity_poly.type
_entity_poly.pdbx_seq_one_letter_code
_entity_poly.pdbx_strand_id
1 'polypeptide(L)'
;LHCCKNQLRVEGLNANKTSHLTIMVEVFEVAPSIFMVELQRAAGDTSEYNTVVSNYCSKLDDIIFKFPIEKGKSRISRSSMC
;
A
#
# COMPACT_ATOMS: atom_id res chain seq x y z
N LEU A 1 -22.69 -12.82 10.21
CA LEU A 1 -21.89 -11.99 11.13
C LEU A 1 -20.97 -11.13 10.27
N HIS A 2 -21.47 -9.97 9.83
CA HIS A 2 -20.93 -8.65 10.22
C HIS A 2 -19.47 -8.49 9.74
N CYS A 3 -19.23 -8.26 8.44
CA CYS A 3 -19.10 -6.93 7.82
C CYS A 3 -18.34 -5.90 8.68
N CYS A 4 -17.31 -6.32 9.41
CA CYS A 4 -16.30 -5.38 9.88
C CYS A 4 -15.53 -4.91 8.64
N LYS A 5 -15.97 -3.78 8.08
CA LYS A 5 -15.25 -3.11 7.00
C LYS A 5 -13.95 -2.59 7.61
N ASN A 6 -12.84 -3.28 7.35
CA ASN A 6 -11.52 -2.93 7.89
C ASN A 6 -10.92 -1.76 7.08
N GLN A 7 -11.55 -0.59 7.20
CA GLN A 7 -11.11 0.65 6.58
C GLN A 7 -10.41 1.53 7.61
N LEU A 8 -9.15 1.87 7.34
CA LEU A 8 -8.33 2.77 8.15
C LEU A 8 -8.03 4.02 7.33
N ARG A 9 -8.25 5.20 7.91
CA ARG A 9 -7.80 6.46 7.31
C ARG A 9 -6.57 6.96 8.06
N VAL A 10 -5.49 7.16 7.33
CA VAL A 10 -4.22 7.66 7.85
C VAL A 10 -3.99 9.06 7.29
N GLU A 11 -3.82 10.02 8.18
CA GLU A 11 -3.56 11.42 7.83
C GLU A 11 -2.15 11.79 8.29
N GLY A 12 -1.27 12.07 7.33
CA GLY A 12 0.11 12.47 7.59
C GLY A 12 0.18 13.99 7.77
N LEU A 13 0.54 14.44 8.97
CA LEU A 13 0.88 15.84 9.23
C LEU A 13 2.35 16.07 8.89
N ASN A 14 2.62 16.71 7.76
CA ASN A 14 3.94 17.25 7.47
C ASN A 14 4.02 18.67 8.04
N ALA A 15 4.79 18.86 9.13
CA ALA A 15 4.91 20.15 9.82
C ALA A 15 5.46 21.28 8.94
N ASN A 16 6.01 20.98 7.76
CA ASN A 16 6.72 21.92 6.90
C ASN A 16 6.05 22.13 5.51
N LYS A 17 4.86 21.56 5.28
CA LYS A 17 4.11 21.73 4.03
C LYS A 17 2.64 22.04 4.31
N THR A 18 2.08 22.93 3.50
CA THR A 18 0.67 23.37 3.59
C THR A 18 -0.33 22.30 3.14
N SER A 19 0.14 21.20 2.52
CA SER A 19 -0.70 20.09 2.04
C SER A 19 -0.61 18.89 2.99
N HIS A 20 -1.77 18.42 3.43
CA HIS A 20 -1.90 17.17 4.18
C HIS A 20 -1.99 15.98 3.20
N LEU A 21 -1.18 14.94 3.43
CA LEU A 21 -1.32 13.67 2.73
C LEU A 21 -2.35 12.81 3.48
N THR A 22 -3.43 12.46 2.80
CA THR A 22 -4.45 11.56 3.34
C THR A 22 -4.46 10.26 2.53
N ILE A 23 -4.29 9.13 3.22
CA ILE A 23 -4.31 7.79 2.65
C ILE A 23 -5.45 7.01 3.30
N MET A 24 -6.24 6.32 2.49
CA MET A 24 -7.22 5.34 2.93
C MET A 24 -6.64 3.95 2.70
N VAL A 25 -6.69 3.09 3.72
CA VAL A 25 -6.23 1.71 3.67
C VAL A 25 -7.45 0.83 3.87
N GLU A 26 -7.67 -0.10 2.94
CA GLU A 26 -8.77 -1.05 3.02
C GLU A 26 -8.23 -2.48 2.91
N VAL A 27 -8.71 -3.36 3.78
CA VAL A 27 -8.32 -4.77 3.80
C VAL A 27 -9.49 -5.62 3.34
N PHE A 28 -9.26 -6.42 2.30
CA PHE A 28 -10.23 -7.33 1.70
C PHE A 28 -9.80 -8.78 1.94
N GLU A 29 -10.70 -9.62 2.46
CA GLU A 29 -10.49 -11.06 2.46
C GLU A 29 -10.83 -11.61 1.07
N VAL A 30 -9.83 -12.11 0.36
CA VAL A 30 -9.99 -12.63 -1.02
C VAL A 30 -10.10 -14.14 -1.08
N ALA A 31 -9.64 -14.83 -0.03
CA ALA A 31 -9.79 -16.26 0.22
C ALA A 31 -9.54 -16.55 1.71
N PRO A 32 -9.85 -17.76 2.23
CA PRO A 32 -9.59 -18.09 3.63
C PRO A 32 -8.13 -17.81 4.01
N SER A 33 -7.93 -16.92 4.97
CA SER A 33 -6.60 -16.47 5.43
C SER A 33 -5.74 -15.74 4.40
N ILE A 34 -6.29 -15.32 3.26
CA ILE A 34 -5.60 -14.51 2.26
C ILE A 34 -6.28 -13.16 2.19
N PHE A 35 -5.52 -12.12 2.50
CA PHE A 35 -6.00 -10.75 2.54
C PHE A 35 -5.25 -9.88 1.53
N MET A 36 -6.00 -9.08 0.79
CA MET A 36 -5.49 -8.02 -0.06
C MET A 36 -5.60 -6.70 0.69
N VAL A 37 -4.51 -5.94 0.74
CA VAL A 37 -4.49 -4.61 1.33
C VAL A 37 -4.37 -3.60 0.21
N GLU A 38 -5.38 -2.74 0.05
CA GLU A 38 -5.36 -1.63 -0.90
C GLU A 38 -5.03 -0.33 -0.17
N LEU A 39 -4.08 0.43 -0.72
CA LEU A 39 -3.79 1.80 -0.29
C LEU A 39 -4.30 2.76 -1.35
N GLN A 40 -5.09 3.74 -0.95
CA GLN A 40 -5.67 4.74 -1.83
C GLN A 40 -5.29 6.15 -1.35
N ARG A 41 -4.78 6.97 -2.26
CA ARG A 41 -4.52 8.38 -1.97
C ARG A 41 -5.84 9.16 -2.04
N ALA A 42 -6.29 9.70 -0.91
CA ALA A 42 -7.48 10.54 -0.82
C ALA A 42 -7.18 12.03 -1.04
N ALA A 43 -6.01 12.52 -0.61
CA ALA A 43 -5.56 13.90 -0.80
C ALA A 43 -4.03 14.00 -0.69
N GLY A 44 -3.41 15.03 -1.27
CA GLY A 44 -1.97 15.30 -1.19
C GLY A 44 -1.17 14.92 -2.44
N ASP A 45 0.15 15.15 -2.38
CA ASP A 45 1.05 15.01 -3.53
C ASP A 45 1.37 13.55 -3.88
N THR A 46 1.44 13.24 -5.18
CA THR A 46 1.71 11.86 -5.65
C THR A 46 3.11 11.40 -5.26
N SER A 47 4.10 12.30 -5.28
CA SER A 47 5.48 11.96 -4.93
C SER A 47 5.61 11.56 -3.45
N GLU A 48 4.94 12.30 -2.56
CA GLU A 48 4.89 12.00 -1.13
C GLU A 48 4.14 10.69 -0.87
N TYR A 49 3.02 10.47 -1.55
CA TYR A 49 2.30 9.19 -1.52
C TYR A 49 3.21 8.02 -1.90
N ASN A 50 3.92 8.11 -3.03
CA ASN A 50 4.81 7.05 -3.50
C ASN A 50 5.95 6.76 -2.51
N THR A 51 6.52 7.79 -1.88
CA THR A 51 7.54 7.61 -0.83
C THR A 51 6.95 6.92 0.39
N VAL A 52 5.76 7.31 0.84
CA VAL A 52 5.09 6.68 1.98
C VAL A 52 4.73 5.22 1.69
N VAL A 53 4.16 4.91 0.52
CA VAL A 53 3.83 3.54 0.12
C VAL A 53 5.09 2.67 0.04
N SER A 54 6.16 3.17 -0.58
CA SER A 54 7.43 2.44 -0.66
C SER A 54 8.00 2.14 0.74
N ASN A 55 7.97 3.14 1.65
CA ASN A 55 8.40 2.97 3.04
C ASN A 55 7.47 2.07 3.86
N TYR A 56 6.17 2.05 3.55
CA TYR A 56 5.21 1.18 4.21
C TYR A 56 5.44 -0.27 3.79
N CYS A 57 5.57 -0.53 2.49
CA CYS A 57 5.85 -1.87 1.97
C CYS A 57 7.19 -2.43 2.49
N SER A 58 8.25 -1.62 2.55
CA SER A 58 9.54 -2.09 3.05
C SER A 58 9.51 -2.48 4.54
N LYS A 59 8.61 -1.89 5.33
CA LYS A 59 8.39 -2.27 6.74
C LYS A 59 7.54 -3.51 6.93
N LEU A 60 6.85 -3.97 5.88
CA LEU A 60 5.96 -5.12 5.90
C LEU A 60 6.49 -6.30 5.07
N ASP A 61 7.78 -6.29 4.76
CA ASP A 61 8.43 -7.28 3.90
C ASP A 61 8.20 -8.74 4.36
N ASP A 62 8.05 -8.94 5.67
CA ASP A 62 7.83 -10.25 6.30
C ASP A 62 6.41 -10.80 6.10
N ILE A 63 5.42 -9.94 5.83
CA ILE A 63 4.00 -10.32 5.70
C ILE A 63 3.46 -10.14 4.28
N ILE A 64 4.17 -9.42 3.42
CA ILE A 64 3.78 -9.24 2.03
C ILE A 64 3.97 -10.55 1.27
N PHE A 65 2.91 -10.97 0.58
CA PHE A 65 2.97 -12.13 -0.28
C PHE A 65 3.88 -11.85 -1.50
N LYS A 66 5.02 -12.53 -1.57
CA LYS A 66 5.95 -12.45 -2.71
C LYS A 66 5.70 -13.60 -3.66
N PHE A 67 5.23 -13.29 -4.86
CA PHE A 67 5.17 -14.30 -5.92
C PHE A 67 6.60 -14.70 -6.31
N PRO A 68 6.92 -16.01 -6.41
CA PRO A 68 8.19 -16.44 -6.96
C PRO A 68 8.27 -15.95 -8.41
N ILE A 69 9.14 -14.96 -8.66
CA ILE A 69 9.42 -14.52 -10.02
C ILE A 69 10.18 -15.67 -10.69
N GLU A 70 9.49 -16.47 -11.50
CA GLU A 70 10.18 -17.36 -12.42
C GLU A 70 11.10 -16.50 -13.28
N LYS A 71 12.40 -16.85 -13.33
CA LYS A 71 13.42 -16.13 -14.09
C LYS A 71 13.26 -16.34 -15.61
N GLY A 72 12.07 -16.09 -16.13
CA GLY A 72 11.79 -15.96 -17.56
C GLY A 72 12.10 -14.53 -18.01
N LYS A 73 13.02 -14.39 -18.95
CA LYS A 73 13.44 -13.11 -19.54
C LYS A 73 12.22 -12.31 -20.02
N SER A 74 11.87 -11.23 -19.33
CA SER A 74 11.03 -10.17 -19.90
C SER A 74 11.54 -8.80 -19.45
N ARG A 75 11.64 -7.88 -20.42
CA ARG A 75 12.05 -6.50 -20.23
C ARG A 75 10.89 -5.74 -19.58
N ILE A 76 10.77 -5.80 -18.27
CA ILE A 76 9.90 -4.89 -17.53
C ILE A 76 10.74 -4.34 -16.37
N SER A 77 10.95 -3.03 -16.41
CA SER A 77 11.74 -2.28 -15.43
C SER A 77 11.28 -2.60 -14.01
N ARG A 78 12.26 -2.94 -13.17
CA ARG A 78 12.13 -3.09 -11.71
C ARG A 78 11.34 -1.92 -11.12
N SER A 79 10.06 -2.14 -10.89
CA SER A 79 9.32 -1.49 -9.83
C SER A 79 8.77 -2.63 -8.98
N SER A 80 9.20 -2.67 -7.72
CA SER A 80 8.58 -3.50 -6.70
C SER A 80 7.12 -3.04 -6.61
N MET A 81 6.24 -3.77 -7.30
CA MET A 81 4.81 -3.47 -7.32
C MET A 81 4.24 -3.96 -5.99
N CYS A 82 4.19 -3.02 -5.03
CA CYS A 82 2.92 -2.77 -4.37
C CYS A 82 2.02 -2.11 -5.44
#